data_AF-A0A936ACJ7-F1
#
_entry.id   AF-A0A936ACJ7-F1
#
_cell.length_a   1.000
_cell.length_b   1.000
_cell.length_c   1.000
_cell.angle_alpha   90.00
_cell.angle_beta   90.00
_cell.angle_gamma   90.00
#
_symmetry.space_group_name_H-M   'P 1'
#
loop_
_entity.id
_entity.type
_entity.pdbx_description
1 polymer ?
#
loop_
_entity_poly.entity_id
_entity_poly.type
_entity_poly.pdbx_seq_one_letter_code
_entity_poly.pdbx_strand_id
1 'polypeptide(L)'
;MKLLRLLLCILVCGASAASHALIDDVGGEGTRIVRVDGRELVTRVNHTLLKERISAVLGGIEVTVILRSDRNILWQLMPILNLAGETDISAMDTPGNIKVLSRERLGEEQVAGQPVVKYRARFETRSGKRQDGYFWQNAAGVHVRSLFPVVDNNGTLREVELELRDLKVGPQAAALFEVPESFRRVPLDGSALLQGLLGM
;
A
#
# COMPACT_ATOMS: atom_id res chain seq x y z
N MET A 1 -8.05 -34.17 -53.03
CA MET A 1 -8.49 -32.76 -52.91
C MET A 1 -8.80 -32.52 -51.42
N LYS A 2 -8.06 -31.60 -50.80
CA LYS A 2 -7.82 -31.54 -49.35
C LYS A 2 -8.95 -30.81 -48.61
N LEU A 3 -9.41 -31.42 -47.50
CA LEU A 3 -10.26 -30.83 -46.48
C LEU A 3 -9.63 -29.54 -45.93
N LEU A 4 -10.38 -28.43 -45.95
CA LEU A 4 -10.03 -27.19 -45.24
C LEU A 4 -10.81 -27.17 -43.91
N ARG A 5 -10.13 -27.54 -42.83
CA ARG A 5 -10.60 -27.32 -41.45
C ARG A 5 -10.33 -25.86 -41.10
N LEU A 6 -11.37 -25.04 -40.98
CA LEU A 6 -11.24 -23.69 -40.42
C LEU A 6 -11.47 -23.77 -38.91
N LEU A 7 -10.37 -23.68 -38.15
CA LEU A 7 -10.38 -23.38 -36.72
C LEU A 7 -10.91 -21.95 -36.52
N LEU A 8 -11.93 -21.77 -35.69
CA LEU A 8 -12.27 -20.46 -35.13
C LEU A 8 -11.94 -20.49 -33.63
N CYS A 9 -10.78 -19.93 -33.29
CA CYS A 9 -10.38 -19.62 -31.92
C CYS A 9 -11.31 -18.52 -31.37
N ILE A 10 -12.19 -18.85 -30.42
CA ILE A 10 -12.85 -17.85 -29.60
C ILE A 10 -11.82 -17.34 -28.59
N LEU A 11 -11.51 -16.04 -28.70
CA LEU A 11 -10.69 -15.30 -27.74
C LEU A 11 -11.27 -15.46 -26.33
N VAL A 12 -10.54 -16.17 -25.45
CA VAL A 12 -10.60 -15.91 -24.02
C VAL A 12 -9.69 -14.73 -23.73
N CYS A 13 -10.16 -13.53 -24.00
CA CYS A 13 -9.58 -12.30 -23.48
C CYS A 13 -10.61 -11.67 -22.55
N GLY A 14 -10.44 -11.79 -21.24
CA GLY A 14 -11.36 -11.13 -20.32
C GLY A 14 -11.21 -11.39 -18.83
N ALA A 15 -10.34 -12.30 -18.36
CA ALA A 15 -10.25 -12.58 -16.93
C ALA A 15 -8.87 -12.31 -16.29
N SER A 16 -7.85 -11.92 -17.06
CA SER A 16 -6.50 -11.70 -16.49
C SER A 16 -6.23 -10.25 -16.06
N ALA A 17 -7.07 -9.29 -16.46
CA ALA A 17 -6.92 -7.89 -16.06
C ALA A 17 -7.53 -7.57 -14.69
N ALA A 18 -8.35 -8.48 -14.13
CA ALA A 18 -9.06 -8.24 -12.87
C ALA A 18 -8.16 -8.33 -11.62
N SER A 19 -6.97 -8.92 -11.74
CA SER A 19 -6.07 -9.23 -10.62
C SER A 19 -5.04 -8.14 -10.31
N HIS A 20 -4.83 -7.17 -11.20
CA HIS A 20 -3.72 -6.20 -11.10
C HIS A 20 -4.08 -4.88 -10.43
N ALA A 21 -5.33 -4.66 -10.05
CA ALA A 21 -5.83 -3.33 -9.69
C ALA A 21 -6.11 -3.14 -8.19
N LEU A 22 -5.41 -3.86 -7.33
CA LEU A 22 -5.35 -3.59 -5.87
C LEU A 22 -3.92 -3.37 -5.37
N ILE A 23 -2.94 -3.56 -6.25
CA ILE A 23 -1.57 -3.12 -6.05
C ILE A 23 -1.39 -1.94 -6.98
N ASP A 24 -1.15 -0.76 -6.43
CA ASP A 24 -0.86 0.42 -7.22
C ASP A 24 0.52 0.21 -7.86
N ASP A 25 0.51 -0.12 -9.16
CA ASP A 25 1.72 -0.23 -9.96
C ASP A 25 2.18 1.14 -10.49
N VAL A 26 1.28 2.12 -10.47
CA VAL A 26 1.54 3.51 -10.83
C VAL A 26 2.25 4.23 -9.69
N GLY A 27 3.35 4.92 -10.01
CA GLY A 27 4.06 5.74 -9.06
C GLY A 27 3.33 7.04 -8.73
N GLY A 28 3.55 7.56 -7.52
CA GLY A 28 3.04 8.87 -7.15
C GLY A 28 3.57 9.37 -5.81
N GLU A 29 3.30 10.64 -5.56
CA GLU A 29 3.56 11.29 -4.28
C GLU A 29 2.34 12.06 -3.79
N GLY A 30 2.18 12.20 -2.47
CA GLY A 30 1.09 12.97 -1.90
C GLY A 30 1.10 13.01 -0.37
N THR A 31 0.07 13.64 0.18
CA THR A 31 -0.23 13.63 1.60
C THR A 31 -1.18 12.48 1.90
N ARG A 32 -0.77 11.53 2.74
CA ARG A 32 -1.63 10.44 3.21
C ARG A 32 -2.12 10.71 4.63
N ILE A 33 -3.43 10.73 4.76
CA ILE A 33 -4.12 10.76 6.05
C ILE A 33 -4.48 9.33 6.42
N VAL A 34 -4.04 8.91 7.60
CA VAL A 34 -4.34 7.60 8.19
C VAL A 34 -5.32 7.81 9.33
N ARG A 35 -6.45 7.11 9.33
CA ARG A 35 -7.42 7.13 10.43
C ARG A 35 -7.63 5.74 11.00
N VAL A 36 -7.46 5.63 12.31
CA VAL A 36 -7.66 4.40 13.10
C VAL A 36 -8.23 4.81 14.45
N ASP A 37 -9.35 4.19 14.87
CA ASP A 37 -10.00 4.45 16.16
C ASP A 37 -10.25 5.94 16.48
N GLY A 38 -10.64 6.71 15.48
CA GLY A 38 -10.90 8.16 15.62
C GLY A 38 -9.65 9.03 15.74
N ARG A 39 -8.45 8.44 15.68
CA ARG A 39 -7.18 9.17 15.61
C ARG A 39 -6.81 9.41 14.16
N GLU A 40 -6.21 10.56 13.89
CA GLU A 40 -5.71 10.92 12.56
C GLU A 40 -4.20 11.14 12.59
N LEU A 41 -3.50 10.57 11.62
CA LEU A 41 -2.09 10.83 11.38
C LEU A 41 -1.89 11.31 9.94
N VAL A 42 -1.24 12.46 9.79
CA VAL A 42 -0.87 13.02 8.49
C VAL A 42 0.57 12.63 8.16
N THR A 43 0.76 12.03 6.99
CA THR A 43 2.06 11.57 6.49
C THR A 43 2.29 12.07 5.07
N ARG A 44 3.55 12.23 4.67
CA ARG A 44 3.95 12.37 3.26
C ARG A 44 4.30 10.99 2.74
N VAL A 45 3.80 10.63 1.56
CA VAL A 45 4.07 9.33 0.93
C VAL A 45 4.60 9.52 -0.48
N ASN A 46 5.67 8.80 -0.79
CA ASN A 46 6.06 8.44 -2.16
C ASN A 46 5.80 6.94 -2.30
N HIS A 47 5.17 6.51 -3.37
CA HIS A 47 4.90 5.10 -3.61
C HIS A 47 5.12 4.72 -5.07
N THR A 48 5.41 3.44 -5.27
CA THR A 48 5.39 2.74 -6.55
C THR A 48 5.18 1.25 -6.22
N LEU A 49 5.00 0.40 -7.23
CA LEU A 49 4.83 -1.05 -7.07
C LEU A 49 5.67 -1.65 -5.91
N LEU A 50 4.98 -2.08 -4.84
CA LEU A 50 5.52 -2.76 -3.65
C LEU A 50 6.55 -1.96 -2.82
N LYS A 51 6.65 -0.64 -3.04
CA LYS A 51 7.62 0.23 -2.36
C LYS A 51 6.93 1.50 -1.90
N GLU A 52 7.11 1.84 -0.63
CA GLU A 52 6.66 3.12 -0.09
C GLU A 52 7.79 3.80 0.68
N ARG A 53 7.83 5.13 0.60
CA ARG A 53 8.56 5.99 1.52
C ARG A 53 7.54 6.87 2.21
N ILE A 54 7.43 6.75 3.53
CA ILE A 54 6.43 7.42 4.36
C ILE A 54 7.19 8.31 5.33
N SER A 55 6.87 9.59 5.39
CA SER A 55 7.49 10.51 6.35
C SER A 55 6.44 11.20 7.19
N ALA A 56 6.69 11.32 8.49
CA ALA A 56 5.80 11.96 9.44
C ALA A 56 6.60 12.77 10.46
N VAL A 57 5.96 13.74 11.10
CA VAL A 57 6.53 14.43 12.27
C VAL A 57 5.83 13.91 13.51
N LEU A 58 6.56 13.19 14.36
CA LEU A 58 6.05 12.61 15.60
C LEU A 58 6.76 13.28 16.77
N GLY A 59 6.01 13.95 17.65
CA GLY A 59 6.59 14.64 18.80
C GLY A 59 7.64 15.70 18.43
N GLY A 60 7.48 16.35 17.27
CA GLY A 60 8.44 17.32 16.74
C GLY A 60 9.66 16.72 16.02
N ILE A 61 9.75 15.39 15.92
CA ILE A 61 10.86 14.69 15.26
C ILE A 61 10.37 14.14 13.93
N GLU A 62 11.10 14.43 12.84
CA GLU A 62 10.85 13.78 11.56
C GLU A 62 11.31 12.32 11.61
N VAL A 63 10.40 11.42 11.24
CA VAL A 63 10.66 9.99 11.10
C VAL A 63 10.26 9.59 9.68
N THR A 64 11.12 8.82 9.02
CA THR A 64 10.81 8.25 7.71
C THR A 64 10.84 6.72 7.80
N VAL A 65 9.86 6.07 7.17
CA VAL A 65 9.81 4.64 6.95
C VAL A 65 9.95 4.38 5.46
N ILE A 66 10.78 3.40 5.10
CA ILE A 66 10.85 2.85 3.75
C ILE A 66 10.35 1.41 3.83
N LEU A 67 9.22 1.13 3.19
CA LEU A 67 8.62 -0.19 3.11
C LEU A 67 9.02 -0.85 1.78
N ARG A 68 9.61 -2.05 1.86
CA ARG A 68 9.99 -2.88 0.72
C ARG A 68 9.28 -4.22 0.79
N SER A 69 8.01 -4.23 0.38
CA SER A 69 7.21 -5.46 0.33
C SER A 69 7.77 -6.49 -0.65
N ASP A 70 8.51 -6.03 -1.67
CA ASP A 70 9.26 -6.90 -2.60
C ASP A 70 10.44 -7.64 -1.95
N ARG A 71 10.95 -7.14 -0.82
CA ARG A 71 12.09 -7.72 -0.09
C ARG A 71 11.75 -8.20 1.32
N ASN A 72 10.50 -8.03 1.76
CA ASN A 72 10.08 -8.26 3.15
C ASN A 72 10.92 -7.48 4.18
N ILE A 73 11.33 -6.27 3.83
CA ILE A 73 12.12 -5.41 4.72
C ILE A 73 11.40 -4.08 4.93
N LEU A 74 11.50 -3.57 6.15
CA LEU A 74 11.20 -2.20 6.51
C LEU A 74 12.46 -1.53 7.04
N TRP A 75 12.78 -0.34 6.51
CA TRP A 75 13.78 0.53 7.11
C TRP A 75 13.11 1.70 7.80
N GLN A 76 13.50 1.94 9.04
CA GLN A 76 13.16 3.14 9.75
C GLN A 76 14.36 4.08 9.79
N LEU A 77 14.18 5.30 9.30
CA LEU A 77 15.19 6.33 9.21
C LEU A 77 14.90 7.39 10.29
N MET A 78 15.93 7.74 11.04
CA MET A 78 15.97 8.87 11.97
C MET A 78 16.95 9.91 11.42
N PRO A 79 16.50 10.85 10.57
CA PRO A 79 17.40 11.75 9.84
C PRO A 79 18.30 12.59 10.74
N ILE A 80 17.77 13.08 11.86
CA ILE A 80 18.54 13.92 12.80
C ILE A 80 19.75 13.19 13.41
N LEU A 81 19.72 11.85 13.47
CA LEU A 81 20.80 11.02 13.99
C LEU A 81 21.61 10.33 12.89
N ASN A 82 21.19 10.43 11.62
CA ASN A 82 21.69 9.62 10.51
C ASN A 82 21.70 8.12 10.85
N LEU A 83 20.64 7.63 11.47
CA LEU A 83 20.49 6.22 11.85
C LEU A 83 19.38 5.55 11.07
N ALA A 84 19.62 4.30 10.68
CA ALA A 84 18.62 3.44 10.07
C ALA A 84 18.48 2.13 10.87
N GLY A 85 17.26 1.82 11.30
CA GLY A 85 16.86 0.50 11.79
C GLY A 85 16.30 -0.35 10.65
N GLU A 86 16.60 -1.64 10.65
CA GLU A 86 16.06 -2.60 9.70
C GLU A 86 15.17 -3.60 10.44
N THR A 87 14.02 -3.94 9.87
CA THR A 87 13.08 -4.88 10.46
C THR A 87 12.60 -5.83 9.37
N ASP A 88 12.68 -7.13 9.64
CA ASP A 88 12.04 -8.15 8.81
C ASP A 88 10.52 -8.05 9.00
N ILE A 89 9.80 -7.96 7.88
CA ILE A 89 8.35 -7.84 7.86
C ILE A 89 7.69 -9.03 7.14
N SER A 90 8.42 -10.14 6.97
CA SER A 90 7.87 -11.37 6.38
C SER A 90 6.69 -11.90 7.20
N ALA A 91 6.68 -11.59 8.50
CA ALA A 91 5.63 -11.91 9.46
C ALA A 91 4.44 -10.93 9.45
N MET A 92 4.45 -9.87 8.64
CA MET A 92 3.33 -8.92 8.49
C MET A 92 2.52 -9.18 7.21
N ASP A 93 1.26 -8.72 7.20
CA ASP A 93 0.49 -8.63 5.96
C ASP A 93 0.90 -7.36 5.19
N THR A 94 1.30 -7.52 3.94
CA THR A 94 1.76 -6.43 3.07
C THR A 94 1.21 -6.62 1.64
N PRO A 95 1.19 -5.58 0.80
CA PRO A 95 0.79 -5.72 -0.60
C PRO A 95 1.56 -6.81 -1.38
N GLY A 96 2.76 -7.18 -0.93
CA GLY A 96 3.58 -8.22 -1.57
C GLY A 96 3.17 -9.66 -1.22
N ASN A 97 2.38 -9.87 -0.17
CA ASN A 97 2.05 -11.22 0.32
C ASN A 97 0.56 -11.47 0.57
N ILE A 98 -0.29 -10.44 0.57
CA ILE A 98 -1.74 -10.61 0.56
C ILE A 98 -2.22 -11.05 -0.82
N LYS A 99 -3.20 -11.94 -0.86
CA LYS A 99 -3.79 -12.42 -2.12
C LYS A 99 -5.16 -11.81 -2.32
N VAL A 100 -5.34 -11.12 -3.43
CA VAL A 100 -6.68 -10.69 -3.88
C VAL A 100 -7.44 -11.91 -4.38
N LEU A 101 -8.58 -12.21 -3.75
CA LEU A 101 -9.45 -13.31 -4.13
C LEU A 101 -10.54 -12.87 -5.12
N SER A 102 -11.12 -11.69 -4.89
CA SER A 102 -12.13 -11.13 -5.78
C SER A 102 -12.20 -9.61 -5.68
N ARG A 103 -12.73 -8.99 -6.73
CA ARG A 103 -12.99 -7.55 -6.80
C ARG A 103 -14.34 -7.30 -7.45
N GLU A 104 -15.16 -6.49 -6.81
CA GLU A 104 -16.49 -6.11 -7.26
C GLU A 104 -16.55 -4.58 -7.41
N ARG A 105 -16.94 -4.09 -8.59
CA ARG A 105 -17.18 -2.66 -8.82
C ARG A 105 -18.52 -2.29 -8.19
N LEU A 106 -18.51 -1.31 -7.29
CA LEU A 106 -19.72 -0.87 -6.58
C LEU A 106 -20.36 0.38 -7.20
N GLY A 107 -19.58 1.22 -7.89
CA GLY A 107 -20.12 2.42 -8.52
C GLY A 107 -19.10 3.56 -8.61
N GLU A 108 -19.55 4.69 -9.12
CA GLU A 108 -18.79 5.93 -9.17
C GLU A 108 -19.13 6.81 -7.96
N GLU A 109 -18.12 7.45 -7.39
CA GLU A 109 -18.22 8.35 -6.26
C GLU A 109 -17.29 9.56 -6.47
N GLN A 110 -17.35 10.52 -5.54
CA GLN A 110 -16.41 11.63 -5.45
C GLN A 110 -15.65 11.55 -4.13
N VAL A 111 -14.32 11.57 -4.19
CA VAL A 111 -13.45 11.62 -3.01
C VAL A 111 -12.58 12.86 -3.15
N ALA A 112 -12.59 13.76 -2.17
CA ALA A 112 -11.84 15.03 -2.23
C ALA A 112 -12.03 15.82 -3.55
N GLY A 113 -13.23 15.77 -4.14
CA GLY A 113 -13.57 16.49 -5.37
C GLY A 113 -13.07 15.87 -6.69
N GLN A 114 -12.45 14.68 -6.65
CA GLN A 114 -12.11 13.91 -7.85
C GLN A 114 -13.08 12.74 -8.07
N PRO A 115 -13.44 12.45 -9.33
CA PRO A 115 -14.23 11.27 -9.66
C PRO A 115 -13.42 10.00 -9.45
N VAL A 116 -14.04 9.02 -8.79
CA VAL A 116 -13.43 7.73 -8.46
C VAL A 116 -14.41 6.59 -8.69
N VAL A 117 -13.87 5.39 -8.84
CA VAL A 117 -14.66 4.15 -8.84
C VAL A 117 -14.41 3.42 -7.53
N LYS A 118 -15.49 3.11 -6.81
CA LYS A 118 -15.41 2.30 -5.59
C LYS A 118 -15.46 0.82 -5.93
N TYR A 119 -14.59 0.06 -5.28
CA TYR A 119 -14.52 -1.38 -5.35
C TYR A 119 -14.65 -1.99 -3.96
N ARG A 120 -15.32 -3.15 -3.87
CA ARG A 120 -15.14 -4.10 -2.77
C ARG A 120 -14.11 -5.12 -3.20
N ALA A 121 -13.10 -5.33 -2.38
CA ALA A 121 -12.11 -6.36 -2.59
C ALA A 121 -12.19 -7.39 -1.46
N ARG A 122 -12.12 -8.67 -1.81
CA ARG A 122 -11.87 -9.74 -0.86
C ARG A 122 -10.42 -10.16 -0.98
N PHE A 123 -9.69 -10.17 0.13
CA PHE A 123 -8.30 -10.57 0.19
C PHE A 123 -8.08 -11.65 1.25
N GLU A 124 -7.04 -12.43 1.04
CA GLU A 124 -6.54 -13.46 1.95
C GLU A 124 -5.19 -12.99 2.50
N THR A 125 -5.10 -12.90 3.83
CA THR A 125 -3.87 -12.57 4.55
C THR A 125 -2.86 -13.71 4.44
N ARG A 126 -1.61 -13.50 4.86
CA ARG A 126 -0.61 -14.58 4.92
C ARG A 126 -1.08 -15.75 5.78
N SER A 127 -1.83 -15.48 6.85
CA SER A 127 -2.39 -16.51 7.74
C SER A 127 -3.57 -17.28 7.15
N GLY A 128 -3.99 -16.97 5.92
CA GLY A 128 -5.14 -17.58 5.27
C GLY A 128 -6.48 -16.98 5.70
N LYS A 129 -6.47 -15.92 6.52
CA LYS A 129 -7.69 -15.23 6.95
C LYS A 129 -8.24 -14.42 5.79
N ARG A 130 -9.54 -14.57 5.54
CA ARG A 130 -10.22 -13.81 4.50
C ARG A 130 -10.87 -12.57 5.08
N GLN A 131 -10.65 -11.44 4.42
CA GLN A 131 -11.15 -10.14 4.82
C GLN A 131 -11.66 -9.39 3.59
N ASP A 132 -12.61 -8.50 3.83
CA ASP A 132 -13.11 -7.59 2.82
C ASP A 132 -12.61 -6.17 3.12
N GLY A 133 -12.37 -5.39 2.08
CA GLY A 133 -12.04 -3.97 2.17
C GLY A 133 -12.66 -3.21 1.01
N TYR A 134 -12.68 -1.88 1.14
CA TYR A 134 -13.19 -0.96 0.14
C TYR A 134 -12.08 -0.07 -0.37
N PHE A 135 -12.01 0.11 -1.68
CA PHE A 135 -10.94 0.84 -2.35
C PHE A 135 -11.55 1.79 -3.38
N TRP A 136 -11.16 3.06 -3.33
CA TRP A 136 -11.60 4.07 -4.28
C TRP A 136 -10.45 4.40 -5.21
N GLN A 137 -10.60 4.03 -6.47
CA GLN A 137 -9.57 4.17 -7.49
C GLN A 137 -9.89 5.35 -8.40
N ASN A 138 -8.90 6.21 -8.66
CA ASN A 138 -9.04 7.28 -9.65
C ASN A 138 -8.78 6.75 -11.08
N ALA A 139 -8.97 7.60 -12.09
CA ALA A 139 -8.77 7.22 -13.49
C ALA A 139 -7.31 6.81 -13.82
N ALA A 140 -6.34 7.22 -13.00
CA ALA A 140 -4.93 6.84 -13.15
C ALA A 140 -4.59 5.48 -12.51
N GLY A 141 -5.55 4.82 -11.86
CA GLY A 141 -5.34 3.51 -11.23
C GLY A 141 -4.88 3.56 -9.78
N VAL A 142 -4.74 4.75 -9.18
CA VAL A 142 -4.27 4.92 -7.78
C VAL A 142 -5.44 4.81 -6.80
N HIS A 143 -5.25 4.08 -5.69
CA HIS A 143 -6.22 4.06 -4.60
C HIS A 143 -6.12 5.33 -3.75
N VAL A 144 -6.97 6.31 -4.05
CA VAL A 144 -6.98 7.60 -3.36
C VAL A 144 -7.71 7.54 -2.02
N ARG A 145 -8.49 6.49 -1.77
CA ARG A 145 -9.02 6.14 -0.47
C ARG A 145 -9.09 4.63 -0.33
N SER A 146 -8.85 4.13 0.88
CA SER A 146 -8.96 2.72 1.22
C SER A 146 -9.56 2.57 2.62
N LEU A 147 -10.38 1.55 2.82
CA LEU A 147 -10.96 1.19 4.12
C LEU A 147 -10.88 -0.32 4.27
N PHE A 148 -10.08 -0.81 5.21
CA PHE A 148 -9.85 -2.24 5.37
C PHE A 148 -9.49 -2.62 6.81
N PRO A 149 -9.82 -3.85 7.24
CA PRO A 149 -9.46 -4.34 8.55
C PRO A 149 -7.97 -4.71 8.62
N VAL A 150 -7.35 -4.40 9.76
CA VAL A 150 -6.01 -4.86 10.16
C VAL A 150 -6.11 -5.52 11.52
N VAL A 151 -5.33 -6.57 11.75
CA VAL A 151 -5.19 -7.17 13.09
C VAL A 151 -3.91 -6.61 13.70
N ASP A 152 -4.04 -5.94 14.85
CA ASP A 152 -2.87 -5.44 15.57
C ASP A 152 -2.08 -6.56 16.27
N ASN A 153 -0.93 -6.22 16.84
CA ASN A 153 -0.07 -7.20 17.54
C ASN A 153 -0.74 -7.83 18.77
N ASN A 154 -1.78 -7.20 19.32
CA ASN A 154 -2.57 -7.72 20.42
C ASN A 154 -3.71 -8.63 19.94
N GLY A 155 -3.83 -8.85 18.62
CA GLY A 155 -4.89 -9.63 18.01
C GLY A 155 -6.20 -8.86 17.83
N THR A 156 -6.22 -7.55 18.12
CA THR A 156 -7.42 -6.72 18.00
C THR A 156 -7.65 -6.37 16.54
N LEU A 157 -8.87 -6.61 16.06
CA LEU A 157 -9.29 -6.18 14.73
C LEU A 157 -9.59 -4.68 14.77
N ARG A 158 -8.91 -3.89 13.93
CA ARG A 158 -9.13 -2.46 13.75
C ARG A 158 -9.48 -2.17 12.31
N GLU A 159 -10.34 -1.19 12.08
CA GLU A 159 -10.58 -0.67 10.73
C GLU A 159 -9.61 0.49 10.47
N VAL A 160 -8.89 0.40 9.35
CA VAL A 160 -7.94 1.42 8.92
C VAL A 160 -8.51 2.12 7.70
N GLU A 161 -8.62 3.44 7.77
CA GLU A 161 -8.92 4.29 6.64
C GLU A 161 -7.66 5.03 6.19
N LEU A 162 -7.38 4.99 4.89
CA LEU A 162 -6.34 5.77 4.23
C LEU A 162 -6.99 6.73 3.23
N GLU A 163 -6.55 7.98 3.20
CA GLU A 163 -6.98 8.97 2.19
C GLU A 163 -5.74 9.72 1.65
N LEU A 164 -5.62 9.82 0.33
CA LEU A 164 -4.58 10.59 -0.35
C LEU A 164 -5.11 11.96 -0.77
N ARG A 165 -4.35 13.00 -0.45
CA ARG A 165 -4.53 14.39 -0.87
C ARG A 165 -3.30 14.88 -1.60
N ASP A 166 -3.47 15.95 -2.38
CA ASP A 166 -2.39 16.59 -3.13
C ASP A 166 -1.60 15.60 -4.02
N LEU A 167 -2.28 14.57 -4.52
CA LEU A 167 -1.68 13.47 -5.27
C LEU A 167 -1.09 13.98 -6.58
N LYS A 168 0.18 13.68 -6.80
CA LYS A 168 0.86 13.83 -8.08
C LYS A 168 1.25 12.45 -8.57
N VAL A 169 0.62 12.03 -9.66
CA VAL A 169 0.89 10.76 -10.31
C VAL A 169 2.11 10.91 -11.23
N GLY A 170 3.06 9.98 -11.15
CA GLY A 170 4.25 9.99 -11.98
C GLY A 170 5.37 9.07 -11.48
N PRO A 171 6.36 8.79 -12.34
CA PRO A 171 7.48 7.92 -11.97
C PRO A 171 8.24 8.47 -10.76
N GLN A 172 8.65 7.57 -9.87
CA GLN A 172 9.40 7.90 -8.66
C GLN A 172 10.87 7.47 -8.82
N ALA A 173 11.80 8.28 -8.32
CA ALA A 173 13.22 7.94 -8.35
C ALA A 173 13.50 6.72 -7.46
N ALA A 174 14.23 5.73 -7.98
CA ALA A 174 14.49 4.48 -7.26
C ALA A 174 15.20 4.70 -5.90
N ALA A 175 16.08 5.70 -5.81
CA ALA A 175 16.81 6.06 -4.60
C ALA A 175 15.92 6.50 -3.42
N LEU A 176 14.66 6.91 -3.67
CA LEU A 176 13.72 7.26 -2.60
C LEU A 176 13.39 6.06 -1.70
N PHE A 177 13.50 4.86 -2.26
CA PHE A 177 13.11 3.58 -1.65
C PHE A 177 14.31 2.75 -1.17
N GLU A 178 15.45 3.38 -0.97
CA GLU A 178 16.66 2.78 -0.40
C GLU A 178 17.17 3.66 0.76
N VAL A 179 17.91 3.06 1.69
CA VAL A 179 18.55 3.80 2.79
C VAL A 179 19.70 4.65 2.20
N PRO A 180 19.75 5.98 2.44
CA PRO A 180 20.84 6.80 1.95
C PRO A 180 22.19 6.38 2.56
N GLU A 181 23.28 6.50 1.80
CA GLU A 181 24.62 6.07 2.22
C GLU A 181 25.13 6.78 3.50
N SER A 182 24.64 8.00 3.77
CA SER A 182 24.99 8.75 4.97
C SER A 182 24.42 8.14 6.26
N PHE A 183 23.50 7.19 6.16
CA PHE A 183 22.85 6.56 7.32
C PHE A 183 23.65 5.36 7.80
N ARG A 184 23.94 5.34 9.10
CA ARG A 184 24.52 4.18 9.77
C ARG A 184 23.41 3.21 10.16
N ARG A 185 23.55 1.96 9.74
CA ARG A 185 22.64 0.87 10.15
C ARG A 185 22.92 0.48 11.59
N VAL A 186 21.85 0.32 12.35
CA VAL A 186 21.88 -0.07 13.76
C VAL A 186 20.80 -1.11 14.02
N PRO A 187 21.00 -2.02 14.98
CA PRO A 187 19.95 -2.93 15.44
C PRO A 187 18.94 -2.13 16.25
N LEU A 188 18.07 -1.39 15.57
CA LEU A 188 16.90 -0.76 16.15
C LEU A 188 15.69 -1.62 15.79
N ASP A 189 14.90 -1.96 16.79
CA ASP A 189 13.59 -2.56 16.56
C ASP A 189 12.65 -1.47 16.01
N GLY A 190 12.42 -1.47 14.70
CA GLY A 190 11.58 -0.50 14.01
C GLY A 190 10.08 -0.68 14.30
N SER A 191 9.70 -1.74 15.02
CA SER A 191 8.30 -2.05 15.30
C SER A 191 7.62 -1.03 16.22
N ALA A 192 8.34 -0.43 17.18
CA ALA A 192 7.79 0.51 18.16
C ALA A 192 7.34 1.84 17.55
N LEU A 193 7.98 2.28 16.46
CA LEU A 193 7.61 3.51 15.75
C LEU A 193 6.62 3.25 14.61
N LEU A 194 6.61 2.04 14.04
CA LEU A 194 5.52 1.58 13.20
C LEU A 194 4.20 1.51 13.97
N GLN A 195 4.25 1.02 15.21
CA GLN A 195 3.16 1.08 16.19
C GLN A 195 2.64 2.52 16.35
N GLY A 196 3.53 3.47 16.64
CA GLY A 196 3.19 4.89 16.72
C GLY A 196 2.58 5.47 15.43
N LEU A 197 3.03 5.04 14.25
CA LEU A 197 2.52 5.47 12.94
C LEU A 197 1.16 4.85 12.57
N LEU A 198 0.89 3.63 13.03
CA LEU A 198 -0.37 2.93 12.80
C LEU A 198 -1.38 3.14 13.94
N GLY A 199 -0.99 3.85 14.98
CA GLY A 199 -1.80 4.03 16.20
C GLY A 199 -2.01 2.72 16.98
N MET A 200 -1.17 1.71 16.74
CA MET A 200 -1.21 0.37 17.31
C MET A 200 -0.25 0.20 18.47
#